data_AF-A0A957LIW5-F1
#
_entry.id   AF-A0A957LIW5-F1
#
_cell.length_a   1.000
_cell.length_b   1.000
_cell.length_c   1.000
_cell.angle_alpha   90.00
_cell.angle_beta   90.00
_cell.angle_gamma   90.00
#
_symmetry.space_group_name_H-M   'P 1'
#
loop_
_entity.id
_entity.type
_entity.pdbx_description
1 polymer ?
#
loop_
_entity_poly.entity_id
_entity_poly.type
_entity_poly.pdbx_seq_one_letter_code
_entity_poly.pdbx_strand_id
1 'polypeptide(L)'
;TAEVFFVNMREMTDLKWGTPQPITLRDSDLGLVRLRAFGQYTVQISEPKRFVDQIVGVQGIYTTSQIEDYLRSSIISRITDVLAEKMTSILDLPRLFDELALEARAQIQNDFAVMGILLKQFFIVSVSPTDDTSAAIDERASMGAIGDMDAYMKFKAARAIGDAAQQPGGTNEGLGLGAGIGMGAGLAGAIAGAMGNMTQSSSSPPTTGTTTNSAVMTLDEAALYLRVSTADVQEIIDSGELKAKKIGTQYRISREAIEAYLNN
;
A
#
# COMPACT_ATOMS: atom_id res chain seq x y z
N THR A 1 44.41 1.71 38.39
CA THR A 1 44.92 1.31 37.07
C THR A 1 45.21 2.56 36.26
N ALA A 2 46.01 2.48 35.21
CA ALA A 2 46.24 3.57 34.26
C ALA A 2 45.97 3.04 32.85
N GLU A 3 45.19 3.79 32.08
CA GLU A 3 44.78 3.45 30.72
C GLU A 3 45.25 4.55 29.77
N VAL A 4 45.62 4.19 28.55
CA VAL A 4 46.19 5.11 27.56
C VAL A 4 45.38 5.00 26.27
N PHE A 5 44.68 6.08 25.92
CA PHE A 5 43.87 6.17 24.71
C PHE A 5 44.57 7.01 23.66
N PHE A 6 44.70 6.47 22.45
CA PHE A 6 45.21 7.20 21.28
C PHE A 6 44.04 7.67 20.43
N VAL A 7 43.89 8.98 20.26
CA VAL A 7 42.77 9.61 19.55
C VAL A 7 43.28 10.25 18.26
N ASN A 8 42.68 9.90 17.12
CA ASN A 8 43.03 10.49 15.83
C ASN A 8 42.25 11.79 15.63
N MET A 9 42.95 12.92 15.54
CA MET A 9 42.37 14.26 15.33
C MET A 9 42.32 14.69 13.85
N ARG A 10 42.61 13.79 12.90
CA ARG A 10 42.44 14.07 11.47
C ARG A 10 40.95 14.13 11.11
N GLU A 11 40.63 14.81 10.02
CA GLU A 11 39.28 14.81 9.47
C GLU A 11 38.94 13.41 8.92
N MET A 12 37.75 12.92 9.25
CA MET A 12 37.18 11.67 8.78
C MET A 12 36.12 12.01 7.74
N THR A 13 36.50 11.92 6.47
CA THR A 13 35.64 12.20 5.30
C THR A 13 34.84 10.97 4.86
N ASP A 14 33.84 11.18 4.01
CA ASP A 14 33.02 10.13 3.38
C ASP A 14 32.34 9.14 4.36
N LEU A 15 32.14 9.56 5.63
CA LEU A 15 31.33 8.79 6.57
C LEU A 15 29.88 8.79 6.09
N LYS A 16 29.26 7.61 6.06
CA LYS A 16 27.90 7.43 5.55
C LYS A 16 26.91 7.27 6.69
N TRP A 17 25.79 7.96 6.58
CA TRP A 17 24.62 7.74 7.42
C TRP A 17 23.45 7.32 6.54
N GLY A 18 22.52 6.55 7.11
CA GLY A 18 21.33 6.12 6.40
C GLY A 18 20.42 5.30 7.28
N THR A 19 19.12 5.40 7.03
CA THR A 19 18.08 4.70 7.79
C THR A 19 18.09 3.21 7.45
N PRO A 20 18.46 2.30 8.38
CA PRO A 20 18.52 0.86 8.09
C PRO A 20 17.10 0.26 7.94
N GLN A 21 16.13 0.84 8.64
CA GLN A 21 14.70 0.55 8.53
C GLN A 21 13.98 1.81 8.05
N PRO A 22 12.89 1.70 7.26
CA PRO A 22 12.10 2.86 6.85
C PRO A 22 11.49 3.59 8.04
N ILE A 23 11.62 4.92 8.07
CA ILE A 23 10.93 5.79 9.01
C ILE A 23 9.46 5.86 8.56
N THR A 24 8.53 5.56 9.45
CA THR A 24 7.09 5.75 9.18
C THR A 24 6.68 7.14 9.66
N LEU A 25 6.15 7.97 8.76
CA LEU A 25 5.69 9.33 9.04
C LEU A 25 4.21 9.46 8.68
N ARG A 26 3.54 10.43 9.30
CA ARG A 26 2.20 10.85 8.87
C ARG A 26 2.33 11.79 7.69
N ASP A 27 1.45 11.63 6.71
CA ASP A 27 1.39 12.44 5.49
C ASP A 27 -0.04 12.98 5.34
N SER A 28 -0.20 14.26 5.02
CA SER A 28 -1.52 14.89 4.88
C SER A 28 -2.34 14.33 3.74
N ASP A 29 -1.68 13.85 2.69
CA ASP A 29 -2.34 13.25 1.53
C ASP A 29 -2.53 11.75 1.76
N LEU A 30 -1.43 11.03 1.88
CA LEU A 30 -1.36 9.56 1.84
C LEU A 30 -1.65 8.91 3.20
N GLY A 31 -1.77 9.70 4.27
CA GLY A 31 -2.06 9.25 5.63
C GLY A 31 -0.84 8.71 6.35
N LEU A 32 -0.22 7.64 5.83
CA LEU A 32 1.02 7.06 6.34
C LEU A 32 1.98 6.76 5.20
N VAL A 33 3.20 7.26 5.31
CA VAL A 33 4.27 7.06 4.33
C VAL A 33 5.49 6.47 5.01
N ARG A 34 6.24 5.63 4.28
CA ARG A 34 7.52 5.09 4.75
C ARG A 34 8.64 5.66 3.90
N LEU A 35 9.56 6.36 4.55
CA LEU A 35 10.73 6.97 3.91
C LEU A 35 12.02 6.26 4.31
N ARG A 36 12.96 6.20 3.38
CA ARG A 36 14.37 5.92 3.66
C ARG A 36 15.17 7.19 3.37
N ALA A 37 16.08 7.55 4.25
CA ALA A 37 16.95 8.71 4.11
C ALA A 37 18.41 8.25 4.14
N PHE A 38 19.24 8.81 3.27
CA PHE A 38 20.66 8.50 3.14
C PHE A 38 21.48 9.77 2.94
N GLY A 39 22.71 9.75 3.43
CA GLY A 39 23.62 10.87 3.23
C GLY A 39 25.03 10.60 3.70
N GLN A 40 25.81 11.66 3.72
CA GLN A 40 27.21 11.62 4.12
C GLN A 40 27.56 12.79 5.02
N TYR A 41 28.59 12.59 5.82
CA TYR A 41 29.07 13.58 6.78
C TYR A 41 30.59 13.51 6.92
N THR A 42 31.16 14.56 7.49
CA THR A 42 32.59 14.66 7.77
C THR A 42 32.76 15.23 9.17
N VAL A 43 33.55 14.53 9.98
CA VAL A 43 33.80 14.93 11.38
C VAL A 43 35.29 15.06 11.65
N GLN A 44 35.60 15.79 12.72
CA GLN A 44 36.94 15.85 13.29
C GLN A 44 36.80 15.81 14.82
N ILE A 45 37.66 15.06 15.52
CA ILE A 45 37.70 15.13 16.98
C ILE A 45 38.42 16.42 17.39
N SER A 46 37.69 17.34 18.02
CA SER A 46 38.19 18.66 18.42
C SER A 46 38.59 18.73 19.90
N GLU A 47 37.88 18.01 20.77
CA GLU A 47 38.19 17.89 22.20
C GLU A 47 38.45 16.42 22.58
N PRO A 48 39.69 15.89 22.39
CA PRO A 48 39.98 14.46 22.62
C PRO A 48 39.66 13.97 24.03
N LYS A 49 39.84 14.81 25.04
CA LYS A 49 39.49 14.47 26.42
C LYS A 49 37.99 14.25 26.59
N ARG A 50 37.17 15.22 26.16
CA ARG A 50 35.70 15.14 26.17
C ARG A 50 35.21 13.92 25.36
N PHE A 51 35.83 13.65 24.22
CA PHE A 51 35.55 12.48 23.41
C PHE A 51 35.78 11.16 24.17
N VAL A 52 36.95 10.99 24.80
CA VAL A 52 37.22 9.78 25.61
C VAL A 52 36.28 9.70 26.81
N ASP A 53 36.07 10.80 27.54
CA ASP A 53 35.20 10.86 28.71
C ASP A 53 33.74 10.44 28.35
N GLN A 54 33.21 10.89 27.21
CA GLN A 54 31.84 10.57 26.78
C GLN A 54 31.71 9.22 26.08
N ILE A 55 32.55 8.92 25.08
CA ILE A 55 32.43 7.72 24.25
C ILE A 55 32.92 6.48 24.99
N VAL A 56 34.10 6.56 25.61
CA VAL A 56 34.67 5.41 26.33
C VAL A 56 34.12 5.36 27.75
N GLY A 57 34.13 6.50 28.47
CA GLY A 57 33.73 6.58 29.87
C GLY A 57 32.23 6.40 30.11
N VAL A 58 31.37 7.16 29.42
CA VAL A 58 29.91 7.09 29.62
C VAL A 58 29.25 6.00 28.77
N GLN A 59 29.55 5.92 27.47
CA GLN A 59 28.89 4.97 26.57
C GLN A 59 29.54 3.57 26.54
N GLY A 60 30.76 3.39 27.07
CA GLY A 60 31.46 2.10 27.05
C GLY A 60 31.81 1.62 25.63
N ILE A 61 32.06 2.56 24.71
CA ILE A 61 32.37 2.29 23.30
C ILE A 61 33.88 2.26 23.10
N TYR A 62 34.39 1.16 22.53
CA TYR A 62 35.85 0.92 22.39
C TYR A 62 36.32 0.72 20.94
N THR A 63 35.42 0.58 19.97
CA THR A 63 35.76 0.29 18.56
C THR A 63 35.18 1.32 17.60
N THR A 64 35.87 1.56 16.47
CA THR A 64 35.43 2.52 15.45
C THR A 64 34.04 2.20 14.90
N SER A 65 33.71 0.92 14.68
CA SER A 65 32.36 0.52 14.22
C SER A 65 31.28 0.95 15.20
N GLN A 66 31.47 0.70 16.50
CA GLN A 66 30.51 1.12 17.53
C GLN A 66 30.35 2.64 17.60
N ILE A 67 31.43 3.40 17.38
CA ILE A 67 31.38 4.87 17.28
C ILE A 67 30.56 5.28 16.04
N GLU A 68 30.84 4.70 14.87
CA GLU A 68 30.11 4.99 13.64
C GLU A 68 28.61 4.64 13.74
N ASP A 69 28.27 3.49 14.36
CA ASP A 69 26.90 3.05 14.56
C ASP A 69 26.15 3.95 15.58
N TYR A 70 26.84 4.40 16.64
CA TYR A 70 26.30 5.38 17.59
C TYR A 70 26.03 6.74 16.93
N LEU A 71 27.03 7.29 16.21
CA LEU A 71 26.90 8.56 15.51
C LEU A 71 25.81 8.49 14.42
N ARG A 72 25.74 7.38 13.67
CA ARG A 72 24.67 7.13 12.69
C ARG A 72 23.30 7.12 13.37
N SER A 73 23.17 6.50 14.54
CA SER A 73 21.91 6.44 15.29
C SER A 73 21.46 7.81 15.81
N SER A 74 22.39 8.62 16.33
CA SER A 74 22.16 10.02 16.70
C SER A 74 21.68 10.85 15.50
N ILE A 75 22.36 10.75 14.35
CA ILE A 75 21.96 11.40 13.10
C ILE A 75 20.54 10.99 12.68
N ILE A 76 20.23 9.70 12.66
CA ILE A 76 18.89 9.20 12.28
C ILE A 76 17.81 9.76 13.21
N SER A 77 18.07 9.82 14.53
CA SER A 77 17.12 10.40 15.49
C SER A 77 16.84 11.88 15.19
N ARG A 78 17.88 12.72 15.02
CA ARG A 78 17.70 14.14 14.71
C ARG A 78 16.97 14.36 13.39
N ILE A 79 17.29 13.58 12.35
CA ILE A 79 16.60 13.66 11.05
C ILE A 79 15.15 13.21 11.14
N THR A 80 14.85 12.16 11.92
CA THR A 80 13.47 11.67 12.12
C THR A 80 12.61 12.75 12.76
N ASP A 81 13.11 13.42 13.80
CA ASP A 81 12.41 14.49 14.49
C ASP A 81 12.17 15.70 13.54
N VAL A 82 13.21 16.17 12.85
CA VAL A 82 13.11 17.29 11.89
C VAL A 82 12.17 16.98 10.73
N LEU A 83 12.18 15.74 10.21
CA LEU A 83 11.19 15.30 9.21
C LEU A 83 9.77 15.31 9.80
N ALA A 84 9.55 14.75 11.00
CA ALA A 84 8.23 14.69 11.62
C ALA A 84 7.65 16.08 11.97
N GLU A 85 8.49 17.08 12.23
CA GLU A 85 8.07 18.45 12.54
C GLU A 85 7.76 19.30 11.29
N LYS A 86 8.49 19.11 10.18
CA LYS A 86 8.44 20.00 9.00
C LYS A 86 7.69 19.38 7.81
N MET A 87 7.68 18.05 7.69
CA MET A 87 7.03 17.36 6.59
C MET A 87 5.50 17.40 6.77
N THR A 88 4.80 17.98 5.80
CA THR A 88 3.33 17.92 5.71
C THR A 88 2.90 16.87 4.68
N SER A 89 3.46 16.95 3.47
CA SER A 89 3.26 15.98 2.38
C SER A 89 4.61 15.59 1.77
N ILE A 90 4.76 14.34 1.33
CA ILE A 90 5.93 13.84 0.62
C ILE A 90 6.16 14.58 -0.71
N LEU A 91 5.10 15.12 -1.30
CA LEU A 91 5.14 15.86 -2.55
C LEU A 91 5.81 17.24 -2.41
N ASP A 92 5.75 17.83 -1.21
CA ASP A 92 6.43 19.10 -0.88
C ASP A 92 7.88 18.90 -0.43
N LEU A 93 8.29 17.67 -0.11
CA LEU A 93 9.61 17.33 0.43
C LEU A 93 10.78 17.85 -0.44
N PRO A 94 10.73 17.81 -1.79
CA PRO A 94 11.75 18.42 -2.64
C PRO A 94 12.01 19.92 -2.41
N ARG A 95 10.98 20.68 -2.00
CA ARG A 95 11.11 22.12 -1.69
C ARG A 95 11.72 22.37 -0.31
N LEU A 96 11.56 21.42 0.62
CA LEU A 96 11.97 21.55 2.01
C LEU A 96 13.39 21.03 2.28
N PHE A 97 14.06 20.39 1.29
CA PHE A 97 15.36 19.74 1.50
C PHE A 97 16.43 20.63 2.12
N ASP A 98 16.59 21.87 1.66
CA ASP A 98 17.62 22.78 2.16
C ASP A 98 17.34 23.19 3.62
N GLU A 99 16.08 23.47 3.95
CA GLU A 99 15.64 23.80 5.31
C GLU A 99 15.83 22.61 6.27
N LEU A 100 15.36 21.42 5.85
CA LEU A 100 15.56 20.16 6.58
C LEU A 100 17.04 19.86 6.82
N ALA A 101 17.90 20.06 5.80
CA ALA A 101 19.33 19.81 5.90
C ALA A 101 20.04 20.79 6.84
N LEU A 102 19.67 22.09 6.80
CA LEU A 102 20.21 23.12 7.68
C LEU A 102 19.82 22.87 9.14
N GLU A 103 18.55 22.56 9.40
CA GLU A 103 18.03 22.36 10.76
C GLU A 103 18.52 21.06 11.37
N ALA A 104 18.50 19.96 10.61
CA ALA A 104 19.11 18.69 11.05
C ALA A 104 20.61 18.86 11.31
N ARG A 105 21.36 19.55 10.43
CA ARG A 105 22.78 19.85 10.66
C ARG A 105 23.00 20.61 11.96
N ALA A 106 22.17 21.63 12.25
CA ALA A 106 22.31 22.42 13.47
C ALA A 106 22.09 21.57 14.73
N GLN A 107 21.07 20.71 14.75
CA GLN A 107 20.83 19.79 15.87
C GLN A 107 21.98 18.78 16.04
N ILE A 108 22.39 18.10 14.95
CA ILE A 108 23.47 17.11 14.97
C ILE A 108 24.80 17.75 15.40
N GLN A 109 25.08 18.99 14.98
CA GLN A 109 26.28 19.70 15.38
C GLN A 109 26.32 19.96 16.90
N ASN A 110 25.18 20.25 17.53
CA ASN A 110 25.09 20.41 18.98
C ASN A 110 25.33 19.09 19.71
N ASP A 111 24.67 18.00 19.29
CA ASP A 111 24.87 16.65 19.85
C ASP A 111 26.35 16.23 19.78
N PHE A 112 26.98 16.44 18.63
CA PHE A 112 28.38 16.07 18.39
C PHE A 112 29.35 16.92 19.23
N ALA A 113 29.05 18.22 19.41
CA ALA A 113 29.85 19.11 20.26
C ALA A 113 29.85 18.67 21.73
N VAL A 114 28.73 18.13 22.26
CA VAL A 114 28.69 17.57 23.63
C VAL A 114 29.71 16.43 23.80
N MET A 115 29.95 15.67 22.73
CA MET A 115 30.94 14.57 22.66
C MET A 115 32.35 15.03 22.23
N GLY A 116 32.60 16.32 22.02
CA GLY A 116 33.91 16.82 21.55
C GLY A 116 34.23 16.51 20.09
N ILE A 117 33.19 16.23 19.30
CA ILE A 117 33.25 15.95 17.87
C ILE A 117 32.76 17.20 17.13
N LEU A 118 33.55 17.68 16.18
CA LEU A 118 33.22 18.80 15.32
C LEU A 118 32.65 18.30 13.99
N LEU A 119 31.37 18.60 13.74
CA LEU A 119 30.73 18.35 12.44
C LEU A 119 31.21 19.37 11.40
N LYS A 120 32.07 18.93 10.46
CA LYS A 120 32.58 19.78 9.38
C LYS A 120 31.54 19.89 8.27
N GLN A 121 31.15 18.76 7.70
CA GLN A 121 30.23 18.67 6.56
C GLN A 121 29.11 17.69 6.87
N PHE A 122 27.94 17.95 6.31
CA PHE A 122 26.75 17.11 6.44
C PHE A 122 25.88 17.36 5.22
N PHE A 123 25.47 16.27 4.56
CA PHE A 123 24.65 16.30 3.36
C PHE A 123 23.57 15.22 3.47
N ILE A 124 22.35 15.57 3.09
CA ILE A 124 21.30 14.63 2.71
C ILE A 124 21.49 14.35 1.22
N VAL A 125 21.80 13.10 0.86
CA VAL A 125 22.05 12.70 -0.53
C VAL A 125 20.77 12.22 -1.20
N SER A 126 19.91 11.52 -0.45
CA SER A 126 18.57 11.18 -0.91
C SER A 126 17.61 10.97 0.25
N VAL A 127 16.35 11.31 0.02
CA VAL A 127 15.20 10.82 0.80
C VAL A 127 14.23 10.23 -0.22
N SER A 128 13.85 8.97 -0.03
CA SER A 128 13.09 8.21 -1.01
C SER A 128 11.99 7.39 -0.32
N PRO A 129 10.76 7.35 -0.87
CA PRO A 129 9.73 6.44 -0.40
C PRO A 129 10.18 4.97 -0.53
N THR A 130 9.61 4.09 0.30
CA THR A 130 9.67 2.64 0.07
C THR A 130 8.82 2.25 -1.13
N ASP A 131 9.07 1.09 -1.71
CA ASP A 131 8.34 0.57 -2.88
C ASP A 131 6.81 0.54 -2.66
N ASP A 132 6.36 0.10 -1.47
CA ASP A 132 4.95 0.18 -1.04
C ASP A 132 4.39 1.61 -1.10
N THR A 133 5.18 2.60 -0.66
CA THR A 133 4.79 4.01 -0.58
C THR A 133 4.78 4.63 -1.98
N SER A 134 5.76 4.31 -2.82
CA SER A 134 5.81 4.69 -4.23
C SER A 134 4.59 4.16 -5.00
N ALA A 135 4.23 2.89 -4.79
CA ALA A 135 3.05 2.30 -5.41
C ALA A 135 1.75 2.99 -4.95
N ALA A 136 1.64 3.36 -3.68
CA ALA A 136 0.50 4.13 -3.17
C ALA A 136 0.43 5.56 -3.73
N ILE A 137 1.58 6.21 -3.95
CA ILE A 137 1.68 7.50 -4.65
C ILE A 137 1.18 7.37 -6.09
N ASP A 138 1.68 6.37 -6.83
CA ASP A 138 1.28 6.13 -8.22
C ASP A 138 -0.22 5.78 -8.34
N GLU A 139 -0.76 4.97 -7.43
CA GLU A 139 -2.19 4.65 -7.39
C GLU A 139 -3.02 5.91 -7.11
N ARG A 140 -2.65 6.73 -6.12
CA ARG A 140 -3.33 7.99 -5.82
C ARG A 140 -3.22 9.00 -6.96
N ALA A 141 -2.04 9.13 -7.57
CA ALA A 141 -1.80 9.99 -8.72
C ALA A 141 -2.68 9.56 -9.92
N SER A 142 -2.80 8.24 -10.15
CA SER A 142 -3.72 7.73 -11.17
C SER A 142 -5.18 8.06 -10.84
N MET A 143 -5.65 7.82 -9.61
CA MET A 143 -7.01 8.19 -9.19
C MET A 143 -7.29 9.69 -9.35
N GLY A 144 -6.35 10.55 -8.95
CA GLY A 144 -6.48 12.01 -9.03
C GLY A 144 -6.44 12.54 -10.47
N ALA A 145 -5.60 11.97 -11.33
CA ALA A 145 -5.55 12.33 -12.75
C ALA A 145 -6.78 11.85 -13.54
N ILE A 146 -7.43 10.79 -13.06
CA ILE A 146 -8.56 10.16 -13.71
C ILE A 146 -9.89 10.80 -13.29
N GLY A 147 -10.04 11.23 -12.03
CA GLY A 147 -11.15 12.04 -11.51
C GLY A 147 -12.54 11.39 -11.47
N ASP A 148 -12.75 10.34 -12.27
CA ASP A 148 -14.01 9.64 -12.48
C ASP A 148 -13.86 8.14 -12.14
N MET A 149 -14.73 7.65 -11.25
CA MET A 149 -14.70 6.28 -10.73
C MET A 149 -14.82 5.23 -11.84
N ASP A 150 -15.55 5.57 -12.90
CA ASP A 150 -15.77 4.71 -14.07
C ASP A 150 -14.49 4.57 -14.92
N ALA A 151 -13.73 5.66 -15.03
CA ALA A 151 -12.44 5.67 -15.71
C ALA A 151 -11.33 5.02 -14.86
N TYR A 152 -11.45 5.02 -13.53
CA TYR A 152 -10.52 4.29 -12.65
C TYR A 152 -10.68 2.77 -12.75
N MET A 153 -11.92 2.28 -12.82
CA MET A 153 -12.21 0.87 -13.15
C MET A 153 -11.57 0.48 -14.50
N LYS A 154 -11.73 1.32 -15.52
CA LYS A 154 -11.11 1.13 -16.85
C LYS A 154 -9.58 1.17 -16.80
N PHE A 155 -8.98 2.05 -15.99
CA PHE A 155 -7.53 2.13 -15.82
C PHE A 155 -6.96 0.92 -15.08
N LYS A 156 -7.62 0.43 -14.01
CA LYS A 156 -7.21 -0.82 -13.35
C LYS A 156 -7.32 -2.03 -14.28
N ALA A 157 -8.37 -2.10 -15.09
CA ALA A 157 -8.48 -3.13 -16.13
C ALA A 157 -7.36 -3.01 -17.18
N ALA A 158 -7.06 -1.80 -17.66
CA ALA A 158 -5.99 -1.56 -18.62
C ALA A 158 -4.60 -1.87 -18.06
N ARG A 159 -4.32 -1.51 -16.80
CA ARG A 159 -3.06 -1.83 -16.11
C ARG A 159 -2.90 -3.33 -15.89
N ALA A 160 -3.95 -4.04 -15.47
CA ALA A 160 -3.91 -5.50 -15.34
C ALA A 160 -3.64 -6.22 -16.67
N ILE A 161 -4.19 -5.72 -17.80
CA ILE A 161 -3.88 -6.22 -19.14
C ILE A 161 -2.43 -5.87 -19.54
N GLY A 162 -1.95 -4.67 -19.20
CA GLY A 162 -0.58 -4.24 -19.44
C GLY A 162 0.47 -5.06 -18.68
N ASP A 163 0.26 -5.27 -17.38
CA ASP A 163 1.17 -6.05 -16.53
C ASP A 163 1.20 -7.53 -16.96
N ALA A 164 0.05 -8.10 -17.37
CA ALA A 164 -0.01 -9.43 -17.97
C ALA A 164 0.70 -9.52 -19.34
N ALA A 165 0.75 -8.43 -20.10
CA ALA A 165 1.53 -8.36 -21.35
C ALA A 165 3.02 -8.08 -21.11
N GLN A 166 3.40 -7.51 -19.97
CA GLN A 166 4.78 -7.22 -19.57
C GLN A 166 5.52 -8.41 -18.92
N GLN A 167 4.97 -9.63 -18.98
CA GLN A 167 5.70 -10.87 -18.68
C GLN A 167 6.08 -11.68 -19.94
N PRO A 168 6.94 -11.16 -20.83
CA PRO A 168 7.51 -11.97 -21.91
C PRO A 168 8.57 -12.93 -21.35
N GLY A 169 8.21 -14.20 -21.16
CA GLY A 169 9.17 -15.26 -20.82
C GLY A 169 8.98 -15.96 -19.47
N GLY A 170 7.81 -15.85 -18.83
CA GLY A 170 7.43 -16.69 -17.69
C GLY A 170 7.15 -18.13 -18.12
N THR A 171 8.20 -18.91 -18.39
CA THR A 171 8.16 -20.30 -18.90
C THR A 171 7.61 -21.29 -17.86
N ASN A 172 6.31 -21.25 -17.63
CA ASN A 172 5.54 -22.38 -17.11
C ASN A 172 4.73 -22.99 -18.28
N GLU A 173 5.38 -23.95 -18.96
CA GLU A 173 4.88 -24.66 -20.15
C GLU A 173 3.64 -25.52 -19.84
N GLY A 174 2.48 -24.88 -19.67
CA GLY A 174 1.23 -25.59 -19.43
C GLY A 174 -0.05 -24.75 -19.51
N LEU A 175 -0.01 -23.43 -19.31
CA LEU A 175 -1.23 -22.59 -19.26
C LEU A 175 -1.23 -21.31 -20.14
N GLY A 176 -0.13 -20.98 -20.82
CA GLY A 176 0.05 -19.66 -21.46
C GLY A 176 -0.68 -19.41 -22.79
N LEU A 177 -0.61 -20.34 -23.76
CA LEU A 177 -1.13 -20.10 -25.12
C LEU A 177 -2.56 -20.60 -25.38
N GLY A 178 -3.10 -21.47 -24.53
CA GLY A 178 -4.49 -21.95 -24.66
C GLY A 178 -5.55 -20.99 -24.11
N ALA A 179 -5.20 -20.21 -23.07
CA ALA A 179 -6.16 -19.41 -22.31
C ALA A 179 -6.56 -18.09 -23.00
N GLY A 180 -5.62 -17.42 -23.69
CA GLY A 180 -5.88 -16.14 -24.37
C GLY A 180 -6.85 -16.27 -25.55
N ILE A 181 -6.75 -17.36 -26.31
CA ILE A 181 -7.66 -17.64 -27.43
C ILE A 181 -9.03 -18.14 -26.92
N GLY A 182 -9.05 -18.93 -25.83
CA GLY A 182 -10.29 -19.39 -25.20
C GLY A 182 -11.19 -18.26 -24.68
N MET A 183 -10.64 -17.25 -24.01
CA MET A 183 -11.41 -16.07 -23.57
C MET A 183 -11.72 -15.08 -24.70
N GLY A 184 -10.80 -14.88 -25.65
CA GLY A 184 -11.04 -14.01 -26.82
C GLY A 184 -12.18 -14.50 -27.71
N ALA A 185 -12.26 -15.82 -27.96
CA ALA A 185 -13.34 -16.42 -28.75
C ALA A 185 -14.71 -16.34 -28.06
N GLY A 186 -14.75 -16.51 -26.73
CA GLY A 186 -15.99 -16.38 -25.94
C GLY A 186 -16.58 -14.97 -25.98
N LEU A 187 -15.72 -13.94 -25.86
CA LEU A 187 -16.16 -12.54 -25.92
C LEU A 187 -16.59 -12.12 -27.34
N ALA A 188 -15.87 -12.57 -28.38
CA ALA A 188 -16.23 -12.30 -29.77
C ALA A 188 -17.57 -12.96 -30.16
N GLY A 189 -17.84 -14.18 -29.68
CA GLY A 189 -19.12 -14.86 -29.89
C GLY A 189 -20.30 -14.13 -29.24
N ALA A 190 -20.12 -13.59 -28.03
CA ALA A 190 -21.15 -12.82 -27.33
C ALA A 190 -21.51 -11.51 -28.04
N ILE A 191 -20.49 -10.80 -28.59
CA ILE A 191 -20.70 -9.54 -29.32
C ILE A 191 -21.35 -9.78 -30.69
N ALA A 192 -20.97 -10.85 -31.41
CA ALA A 192 -21.61 -11.23 -32.67
C ALA A 192 -23.09 -11.62 -32.48
N GLY A 193 -23.42 -12.33 -31.39
CA GLY A 193 -24.79 -12.68 -31.03
C GLY A 193 -25.68 -11.47 -30.69
N ALA A 194 -25.11 -10.43 -30.06
CA ALA A 194 -25.84 -9.21 -29.72
C ALA A 194 -26.18 -8.33 -30.94
N MET A 195 -25.34 -8.33 -31.98
CA MET A 195 -25.52 -7.47 -33.15
C MET A 195 -26.44 -8.08 -34.23
N GLY A 196 -26.60 -9.41 -34.26
CA GLY A 196 -27.51 -10.08 -35.20
C GLY A 196 -29.01 -9.88 -34.94
N ASN A 197 -29.39 -9.45 -33.73
CA ASN A 197 -30.77 -9.50 -33.26
C ASN A 197 -31.59 -8.21 -33.46
N MET A 198 -31.08 -7.25 -34.24
CA MET A 198 -31.68 -5.90 -34.39
C MET A 198 -32.41 -5.65 -35.73
N THR A 199 -32.41 -6.60 -36.69
CA THR A 199 -32.86 -6.34 -38.07
C THR A 199 -34.11 -7.08 -38.56
N GLN A 200 -34.71 -8.00 -37.80
CA GLN A 200 -35.82 -8.80 -38.33
C GLN A 200 -36.85 -9.25 -37.27
N SER A 201 -37.92 -8.47 -37.07
CA SER A 201 -39.14 -8.88 -36.36
C SER A 201 -40.33 -7.97 -36.71
N SER A 202 -40.82 -8.06 -37.94
CA SER A 202 -42.16 -7.60 -38.33
C SER A 202 -43.03 -8.82 -38.66
N SER A 203 -44.32 -8.74 -38.33
CA SER A 203 -45.41 -9.72 -38.53
C SER A 203 -45.49 -10.94 -37.59
N SER A 204 -46.59 -10.98 -36.82
CA SER A 204 -47.24 -12.15 -36.19
C SER A 204 -48.12 -12.90 -37.23
N PRO A 205 -48.95 -13.93 -36.92
CA PRO A 205 -49.23 -14.69 -35.67
C PRO A 205 -49.27 -16.25 -35.93
N PRO A 206 -50.00 -17.14 -35.19
CA PRO A 206 -50.35 -17.26 -33.76
C PRO A 206 -50.02 -18.64 -33.08
N THR A 207 -50.26 -18.69 -31.75
CA THR A 207 -50.77 -19.83 -30.91
C THR A 207 -49.92 -21.02 -30.40
N THR A 208 -49.93 -21.11 -29.05
CA THR A 208 -50.01 -22.28 -28.14
C THR A 208 -48.79 -23.20 -27.86
N GLY A 209 -48.30 -23.15 -26.60
CA GLY A 209 -47.41 -24.16 -26.00
C GLY A 209 -46.54 -23.69 -24.81
N THR A 210 -47.12 -23.47 -23.62
CA THR A 210 -46.41 -23.09 -22.36
C THR A 210 -45.41 -24.15 -21.87
N THR A 211 -44.28 -23.78 -21.26
CA THR A 211 -44.01 -23.69 -19.78
C THR A 211 -42.48 -23.45 -19.59
N THR A 212 -41.87 -22.92 -18.51
CA THR A 212 -42.27 -22.19 -17.26
C THR A 212 -41.05 -21.42 -16.70
N ASN A 213 -41.25 -20.51 -15.73
CA ASN A 213 -40.18 -19.75 -15.05
C ASN A 213 -39.31 -20.59 -14.09
N SER A 214 -38.00 -20.33 -14.05
CA SER A 214 -37.09 -20.76 -12.97
C SER A 214 -37.10 -19.74 -11.82
N ALA A 215 -38.00 -19.90 -10.84
CA ALA A 215 -38.27 -18.90 -9.80
C ALA A 215 -38.02 -19.41 -8.36
N VAL A 216 -36.85 -20.01 -8.09
CA VAL A 216 -36.49 -20.61 -6.78
C VAL A 216 -35.11 -20.14 -6.31
N MET A 217 -35.04 -19.65 -5.08
CA MET A 217 -33.87 -19.05 -4.41
C MET A 217 -33.35 -19.93 -3.25
N THR A 218 -32.10 -19.70 -2.82
CA THR A 218 -31.53 -20.22 -1.56
C THR A 218 -31.96 -19.38 -0.35
N LEU A 219 -31.63 -19.86 0.86
CA LEU A 219 -31.81 -19.10 2.10
C LEU A 219 -31.03 -17.77 2.08
N ASP A 220 -29.78 -17.79 1.59
CA ASP A 220 -28.91 -16.61 1.51
C ASP A 220 -29.42 -15.59 0.49
N GLU A 221 -29.91 -16.05 -0.66
CA GLU A 221 -30.52 -15.20 -1.69
C GLU A 221 -31.83 -14.56 -1.21
N ALA A 222 -32.64 -15.31 -0.44
CA ALA A 222 -33.88 -14.78 0.15
C ALA A 222 -33.59 -13.74 1.25
N ALA A 223 -32.59 -13.96 2.11
CA ALA A 223 -32.15 -12.99 3.11
C ALA A 223 -31.66 -11.69 2.47
N LEU A 224 -30.90 -11.79 1.37
CA LEU A 224 -30.40 -10.65 0.62
C LEU A 224 -31.53 -9.87 -0.09
N TYR A 225 -32.56 -10.57 -0.59
CA TYR A 225 -33.76 -9.95 -1.16
C TYR A 225 -34.62 -9.22 -0.10
N LEU A 226 -34.82 -9.84 1.07
CA LEU A 226 -35.58 -9.27 2.19
C LEU A 226 -34.80 -8.24 3.03
N ARG A 227 -33.48 -8.12 2.83
CA ARG A 227 -32.55 -7.28 3.61
C ARG A 227 -32.53 -7.57 5.12
N VAL A 228 -32.70 -8.83 5.49
CA VAL A 228 -32.62 -9.34 6.88
C VAL A 228 -31.49 -10.36 7.01
N SER A 229 -31.18 -10.84 8.22
CA SER A 229 -30.18 -11.89 8.39
C SER A 229 -30.73 -13.26 7.97
N THR A 230 -29.83 -14.20 7.66
CA THR A 230 -30.21 -15.57 7.33
C THR A 230 -30.84 -16.33 8.51
N ALA A 231 -30.56 -15.90 9.74
CA ALA A 231 -31.21 -16.42 10.94
C ALA A 231 -32.69 -15.97 11.01
N ASP A 232 -32.98 -14.70 10.70
CA ASP A 232 -34.34 -14.17 10.69
C ASP A 232 -35.20 -14.89 9.62
N VAL A 233 -34.66 -15.10 8.41
CA VAL A 233 -35.38 -15.88 7.38
C VAL A 233 -35.65 -17.32 7.82
N GLN A 234 -34.71 -17.94 8.54
CA GLN A 234 -34.90 -19.29 9.09
C GLN A 234 -36.01 -19.30 10.16
N GLU A 235 -36.10 -18.28 11.01
CA GLU A 235 -37.16 -18.14 12.02
C GLU A 235 -38.56 -17.89 11.40
N ILE A 236 -38.64 -17.13 10.29
CA ILE A 236 -39.88 -16.92 9.53
C ILE A 236 -40.32 -18.22 8.80
N ILE A 237 -39.37 -19.09 8.43
CA ILE A 237 -39.68 -20.44 7.89
C ILE A 237 -40.17 -21.37 9.01
N ASP A 238 -39.51 -21.36 10.17
CA ASP A 238 -39.80 -22.29 11.27
C ASP A 238 -41.08 -21.90 12.05
N SER A 239 -41.46 -20.62 12.04
CA SER A 239 -42.79 -20.13 12.48
C SER A 239 -43.91 -20.44 11.48
N GLY A 240 -43.57 -20.79 10.24
CA GLY A 240 -44.52 -21.19 9.18
C GLY A 240 -45.08 -20.04 8.34
N GLU A 241 -44.62 -18.81 8.55
CA GLU A 241 -45.05 -17.63 7.78
C GLU A 241 -44.49 -17.64 6.35
N LEU A 242 -43.24 -18.11 6.15
CA LEU A 242 -42.62 -18.24 4.83
C LEU A 242 -42.60 -19.71 4.36
N LYS A 243 -43.28 -19.99 3.24
CA LYS A 243 -43.32 -21.33 2.63
C LYS A 243 -42.01 -21.70 1.94
N ALA A 244 -41.19 -22.52 2.58
CA ALA A 244 -39.96 -23.08 2.04
C ALA A 244 -40.00 -24.61 1.92
N LYS A 245 -39.22 -25.18 0.99
CA LYS A 245 -39.01 -26.63 0.85
C LYS A 245 -37.58 -27.00 1.22
N LYS A 246 -37.41 -27.83 2.26
CA LYS A 246 -36.10 -28.38 2.64
C LYS A 246 -35.69 -29.49 1.68
N ILE A 247 -34.48 -29.41 1.14
CA ILE A 247 -33.87 -30.41 0.26
C ILE A 247 -32.46 -30.68 0.79
N GLY A 248 -32.29 -31.83 1.47
CA GLY A 248 -31.05 -32.14 2.18
C GLY A 248 -30.80 -31.16 3.33
N THR A 249 -29.63 -30.52 3.33
CA THR A 249 -29.24 -29.49 4.31
C THR A 249 -29.67 -28.07 3.93
N GLN A 250 -30.25 -27.86 2.74
CA GLN A 250 -30.60 -26.52 2.23
C GLN A 250 -32.11 -26.29 2.20
N TYR A 251 -32.52 -25.03 2.34
CA TYR A 251 -33.88 -24.58 2.06
C TYR A 251 -33.97 -23.96 0.66
N ARG A 252 -35.08 -24.23 -0.03
CA ARG A 252 -35.43 -23.67 -1.33
C ARG A 252 -36.76 -22.93 -1.23
N ILE A 253 -36.74 -21.66 -1.60
CA ILE A 253 -37.84 -20.71 -1.41
C ILE A 253 -38.25 -20.19 -2.79
N SER A 254 -39.52 -20.20 -3.16
CA SER A 254 -39.93 -19.60 -4.44
C SER A 254 -40.00 -18.07 -4.32
N ARG A 255 -39.70 -17.34 -5.40
CA ARG A 255 -39.88 -15.87 -5.42
C ARG A 255 -41.31 -15.48 -5.06
N GLU A 256 -42.28 -16.23 -5.58
CA GLU A 256 -43.71 -16.07 -5.28
C GLU A 256 -44.03 -16.19 -3.77
N ALA A 257 -43.34 -17.04 -3.02
CA ALA A 257 -43.53 -17.15 -1.57
C ALA A 257 -42.98 -15.93 -0.81
N ILE A 258 -41.87 -15.35 -1.29
CA ILE A 258 -41.28 -14.13 -0.72
C ILE A 258 -42.16 -12.91 -1.03
N GLU A 259 -42.64 -12.81 -2.28
CA GLU A 259 -43.57 -11.75 -2.69
C GLU A 259 -44.94 -11.88 -2.00
N ALA A 260 -45.41 -13.10 -1.72
CA ALA A 260 -46.63 -13.30 -0.92
C ALA A 260 -46.45 -12.88 0.55
N TYR A 261 -45.28 -13.14 1.15
CA TYR A 261 -44.96 -12.71 2.51
C TYR A 261 -44.85 -11.18 2.62
N LEU A 262 -44.27 -10.50 1.62
CA LEU A 262 -44.16 -9.04 1.60
C LEU A 262 -45.48 -8.28 1.36
N ASN A 263 -46.51 -8.97 0.87
CA ASN A 263 -47.82 -8.38 0.52
C ASN A 263 -48.93 -8.65 1.56
N ASN A 264 -48.60 -9.27 2.70
CA ASN A 264 -49.55 -9.77 3.69
C ASN A 264 -49.24 -9.26 5.11
#